data_AF-A0A925IBW8-F1
#
_entry.id   AF-A0A925IBW8-F1
#
_cell.length_a   1.000
_cell.length_b   1.000
_cell.length_c   1.000
_cell.angle_alpha   90.00
_cell.angle_beta   90.00
_cell.angle_gamma   90.00
#
_symmetry.space_group_name_H-M   'P 1'
#
loop_
_entity.id
_entity.type
_entity.pdbx_description
1 polymer ?
#
loop_
_entity_poly.entity_id
_entity_poly.type
_entity_poly.pdbx_seq_one_letter_code
_entity_poly.pdbx_strand_id
1 'polypeptide(L)'
;MRNKTTRGTAFKEELVQKVWEKAAPAPGFDPELVRKDHCGALIKRSMFGQANDYLSMGWEIDHIKPVTKGGKDNLDNLQPLQWENNFAKAEFYPYWDCLVSTIAMKFNGYVK
;
A
#
# COMPACT_ATOMS: atom_id res chain seq x y z
N MET A 1 -7.83 8.67 6.85
CA MET A 1 -7.89 9.23 5.47
C MET A 1 -6.88 8.48 4.61
N ARG A 2 -7.33 7.78 3.56
CA ARG A 2 -6.43 7.04 2.67
C ARG A 2 -5.74 7.96 1.68
N ASN A 3 -4.48 7.68 1.36
CA ASN A 3 -3.71 8.31 0.29
C ASN A 3 -3.78 9.86 0.25
N LYS A 4 -3.88 10.49 1.42
CA LYS A 4 -3.94 11.94 1.58
C LYS A 4 -3.14 12.32 2.81
N THR A 5 -2.61 13.54 2.81
CA THR A 5 -2.00 14.11 4.01
C THR A 5 -3.03 14.24 5.14
N THR A 6 -2.55 14.52 6.35
CA THR A 6 -3.38 14.91 7.50
C THR A 6 -4.29 16.12 7.24
N ARG A 7 -4.03 16.91 6.20
CA ARG A 7 -4.83 18.05 5.76
C ARG A 7 -5.79 17.72 4.59
N GLY A 8 -5.86 16.45 4.17
CA GLY A 8 -6.70 16.01 3.05
C GLY A 8 -6.14 16.34 1.66
N THR A 9 -4.89 16.79 1.55
CA THR A 9 -4.25 17.11 0.26
C THR A 9 -3.49 15.91 -0.30
N ALA A 10 -3.14 15.96 -1.58
CA ALA A 10 -2.23 14.96 -2.17
C ALA A 10 -0.82 15.06 -1.56
N PHE A 11 -0.10 13.93 -1.57
CA PHE A 11 1.32 13.89 -1.21
C PHE A 11 2.17 14.44 -2.37
N LYS A 12 3.31 15.05 -2.03
CA LYS A 12 4.29 15.49 -3.03
C LYS A 12 5.02 14.29 -3.61
N GLU A 13 5.41 14.37 -4.89
CA GLU A 13 6.09 13.28 -5.60
C GLU A 13 7.38 12.82 -4.89
N GLU A 14 8.16 13.74 -4.33
CA GLU A 14 9.35 13.40 -3.54
C GLU A 14 9.03 12.49 -2.33
N LEU A 15 7.90 12.71 -1.68
CA LEU A 15 7.46 11.89 -0.57
C LEU A 15 6.90 10.56 -1.06
N VAL A 16 6.19 10.56 -2.19
CA VAL A 16 5.73 9.33 -2.86
C VAL A 16 6.91 8.42 -3.17
N GLN A 17 7.98 8.98 -3.73
CA GLN A 17 9.20 8.23 -4.02
C GLN A 17 9.85 7.68 -2.73
N LYS A 18 9.99 8.50 -1.69
CA LYS A 18 10.53 8.04 -0.39
C LYS A 18 9.69 6.93 0.24
N VAL A 19 8.37 6.97 0.12
CA VAL A 19 7.49 5.90 0.64
C VAL A 19 7.57 4.66 -0.25
N TRP A 20 7.62 4.81 -1.57
CA TRP A 20 7.86 3.69 -2.50
C TRP A 20 9.14 2.92 -2.14
N GLU A 21 10.21 3.65 -1.83
CA GLU A 21 11.50 3.08 -1.47
C GLU A 21 11.49 2.27 -0.16
N LYS A 22 10.47 2.44 0.69
CA LYS A 22 10.26 1.61 1.89
C LYS A 22 9.71 0.22 1.57
N ALA A 23 9.10 0.01 0.40
CA ALA A 23 8.63 -1.31 -0.01
C ALA A 23 9.83 -2.23 -0.28
N ALA A 24 9.68 -3.51 0.06
CA ALA A 24 10.73 -4.49 -0.19
C ALA A 24 10.81 -4.81 -1.68
N PRO A 25 12.02 -5.04 -2.24
CA PRO A 25 12.17 -5.59 -3.58
C PRO A 25 11.36 -6.88 -3.76
N ALA A 26 10.70 -7.02 -4.92
CA ALA A 26 10.01 -8.23 -5.30
C ALA A 26 10.96 -9.16 -6.07
N PRO A 27 11.23 -10.40 -5.60
CA PRO A 27 12.10 -11.32 -6.31
C PRO A 27 11.64 -11.56 -7.75
N GLY A 28 12.57 -11.49 -8.71
CA GLY A 28 12.28 -11.69 -10.13
C GLY A 28 11.76 -10.46 -10.87
N PHE A 29 11.66 -9.30 -10.22
CA PHE A 29 11.27 -8.04 -10.85
C PHE A 29 12.33 -6.94 -10.64
N ASP A 30 12.33 -5.95 -11.52
CA ASP A 30 13.10 -4.72 -11.35
C ASP A 30 12.54 -3.90 -10.16
N PRO A 31 13.34 -3.64 -9.11
CA PRO A 31 12.89 -2.90 -7.93
C PRO A 31 12.52 -1.43 -8.20
N GLU A 32 12.91 -0.86 -9.34
CA GLU A 32 12.47 0.47 -9.75
C GLU A 32 11.04 0.46 -10.28
N LEU A 33 10.59 -0.69 -10.80
CA LEU A 33 9.27 -0.85 -11.40
C LEU A 33 8.28 -1.52 -10.47
N VAL A 34 8.70 -2.57 -9.76
CA VAL A 34 7.84 -3.45 -8.98
C VAL A 34 8.48 -3.79 -7.64
N ARG A 35 7.68 -3.67 -6.59
CA ARG A 35 8.04 -4.02 -5.22
C ARG A 35 6.89 -4.77 -4.57
N LYS A 36 7.06 -5.16 -3.31
CA LYS A 36 6.01 -5.78 -2.50
C LYS A 36 5.75 -4.96 -1.23
N ASP A 37 4.47 -4.83 -0.88
CA ASP A 37 4.05 -4.18 0.35
C ASP A 37 4.30 -5.06 1.60
N HIS A 38 3.88 -4.58 2.77
CA HIS A 38 4.01 -5.31 4.04
C HIS A 38 3.33 -6.69 4.02
N CYS A 39 2.25 -6.83 3.25
CA CYS A 39 1.48 -8.05 3.09
C CYS A 39 2.07 -9.01 2.03
N GLY A 40 3.14 -8.58 1.34
CA GLY A 40 3.74 -9.32 0.25
C GLY A 40 2.92 -9.26 -1.05
N ALA A 41 1.94 -8.36 -1.17
CA ALA A 41 1.26 -8.09 -2.44
C ALA A 41 2.17 -7.27 -3.36
N LEU A 42 2.16 -7.56 -4.66
CA LEU A 42 2.93 -6.80 -5.63
C LEU A 42 2.31 -5.41 -5.85
N ILE A 43 3.18 -4.41 -5.93
CA ILE A 43 2.83 -3.03 -6.23
C ILE A 43 3.73 -2.52 -7.36
N LYS A 44 3.18 -1.70 -8.26
CA LYS A 44 3.91 -1.15 -9.41
C LYS A 44 4.09 0.35 -9.25
N ARG A 45 5.30 0.86 -9.43
CA ARG A 45 5.63 2.28 -9.21
C ARG A 45 4.74 3.23 -9.99
N SER A 46 4.43 2.89 -11.24
CA SER A 46 3.58 3.67 -12.15
C SER A 46 2.08 3.64 -11.80
N MET A 47 1.65 2.79 -10.87
CA MET A 47 0.26 2.61 -10.46
C MET A 47 -0.05 3.25 -9.10
N PHE A 48 0.78 4.21 -8.67
CA PHE A 48 0.51 4.99 -7.46
C PHE A 48 -0.84 5.71 -7.57
N GLY A 49 -1.69 5.56 -6.55
CA GLY A 49 -3.02 6.15 -6.47
C GLY A 49 -4.10 5.46 -7.31
N GLN A 50 -3.77 4.35 -8.00
CA GLN A 50 -4.76 3.55 -8.72
C GLN A 50 -5.43 2.56 -7.76
N ALA A 51 -6.75 2.67 -7.63
CA ALA A 51 -7.57 1.90 -6.68
C ALA A 51 -8.93 1.50 -7.29
N ASN A 52 -8.93 1.22 -8.59
CA ASN A 52 -10.13 1.00 -9.40
C ASN A 52 -10.24 -0.43 -9.96
N ASP A 53 -9.15 -1.20 -9.97
CA ASP A 53 -9.09 -2.53 -10.57
C ASP A 53 -8.74 -3.61 -9.53
N TYR A 54 -9.64 -4.58 -9.34
CA TYR A 54 -9.51 -5.73 -8.43
C TYR A 54 -8.22 -6.54 -8.70
N LEU A 55 -7.49 -6.91 -7.65
CA LEU A 55 -6.22 -7.65 -7.71
C LEU A 55 -5.14 -7.00 -8.60
N SER A 56 -5.23 -5.69 -8.82
CA SER A 56 -4.18 -4.94 -9.52
C SER A 56 -2.97 -4.67 -8.62
N MET A 57 -1.89 -4.21 -9.26
CA MET A 57 -0.67 -3.74 -8.59
C MET A 57 -0.75 -2.26 -8.19
N GLY A 58 -1.97 -1.71 -8.12
CA GLY A 58 -2.24 -0.37 -7.62
C GLY A 58 -1.89 -0.25 -6.14
N TRP A 59 -1.39 0.92 -5.74
CA TRP A 59 -0.95 1.13 -4.37
C TRP A 59 -1.14 2.56 -3.93
N GLU A 60 -1.22 2.75 -2.63
CA GLU A 60 -1.47 4.02 -1.98
C GLU A 60 -0.48 4.23 -0.82
N ILE A 61 -0.31 5.48 -0.40
CA ILE A 61 0.35 5.77 0.88
C ILE A 61 -0.66 5.56 2.00
N ASP A 62 -0.30 4.70 2.93
CA ASP A 62 -1.01 4.45 4.19
C ASP A 62 -0.29 5.11 5.36
N HIS A 63 -1.07 5.56 6.34
CA HIS A 63 -0.56 5.92 7.66
C HIS A 63 -0.57 4.68 8.56
N ILE A 64 0.61 4.16 8.94
CA ILE A 64 0.77 3.00 9.83
C ILE A 64 -0.12 3.17 11.06
N LYS A 65 0.10 4.25 11.82
CA LYS A 65 -0.84 4.76 12.82
C LYS A 65 -1.82 5.71 12.12
N PRO A 66 -3.13 5.42 12.10
CA PRO A 66 -4.10 6.25 11.40
C PRO A 66 -4.21 7.67 11.97
N VAL A 67 -4.58 8.63 11.13
CA VAL A 67 -4.74 10.05 11.50
C VAL A 67 -5.78 10.20 12.61
N THR A 68 -6.89 9.45 12.60
CA THR A 68 -7.93 9.50 13.65
C THR A 68 -7.41 9.09 15.02
N LYS A 69 -6.29 8.37 15.08
CA LYS A 69 -5.61 7.94 16.30
C LYS A 69 -4.38 8.79 16.62
N GLY A 70 -4.17 9.90 15.90
CA GLY A 70 -3.03 10.83 16.11
C GLY A 70 -1.79 10.53 15.26
N GLY A 71 -1.93 9.76 14.18
CA GLY A 71 -0.90 9.60 13.16
C GLY A 71 -0.57 10.90 12.42
N LYS A 72 0.69 11.05 12.00
CA LYS A 72 1.19 12.23 11.28
C LYS A 72 1.77 11.84 9.91
N ASP A 73 2.05 12.84 9.08
CA ASP A 73 2.64 12.68 7.73
C ASP A 73 4.18 12.50 7.74
N ASN A 74 4.80 12.22 8.89
CA ASN A 74 6.23 11.94 8.95
C ASN A 74 6.53 10.59 8.30
N LEU A 75 7.66 10.50 7.59
CA LEU A 75 8.01 9.33 6.78
C LEU A 75 7.99 8.00 7.56
N ASP A 76 8.34 8.01 8.84
CA ASP A 76 8.32 6.80 9.68
C ASP A 76 6.91 6.23 9.88
N ASN A 77 5.89 7.08 9.84
CA ASN A 77 4.49 6.69 9.97
C ASN A 77 3.81 6.41 8.61
N LEU A 78 4.51 6.56 7.50
CA LEU A 78 3.97 6.31 6.17
C LEU A 78 4.49 4.99 5.61
N GLN A 79 3.64 4.21 4.96
CA GLN A 79 4.05 2.98 4.28
C GLN A 79 3.35 2.83 2.93
N PRO A 80 4.00 2.18 1.95
CA PRO A 80 3.33 1.77 0.73
C PRO A 80 2.47 0.53 1.03
N LEU A 81 1.18 0.58 0.68
CA LEU A 81 0.30 -0.58 0.73
C LEU A 81 -0.42 -0.75 -0.60
N GLN A 82 -0.61 -2.02 -1.02
CA GLN A 82 -1.54 -2.34 -2.09
C GLN A 82 -2.94 -1.80 -1.72
N TRP A 83 -3.68 -1.28 -2.69
CA TRP A 83 -4.86 -0.45 -2.42
C TRP A 83 -5.99 -1.18 -1.67
N GLU A 84 -6.19 -2.48 -1.89
CA GLU A 84 -7.16 -3.31 -1.17
C GLU A 84 -6.70 -3.58 0.26
N ASN A 85 -5.40 -3.80 0.46
CA ASN A 85 -4.82 -3.90 1.80
C ASN A 85 -4.99 -2.59 2.58
N ASN A 86 -4.74 -1.45 1.95
CA ASN A 86 -4.97 -0.13 2.56
C ASN A 86 -6.45 0.07 2.91
N PHE A 87 -7.34 -0.29 1.98
CA PHE A 87 -8.79 -0.20 2.19
C PHE A 87 -9.26 -1.08 3.35
N ALA A 88 -8.79 -2.34 3.41
CA ALA A 88 -9.13 -3.28 4.47
C ALA A 88 -8.56 -2.88 5.83
N LYS A 89 -7.32 -2.36 5.86
CA LYS A 89 -6.68 -1.83 7.06
C LYS A 89 -7.47 -0.67 7.67
N ALA A 90 -7.95 0.26 6.83
CA ALA A 90 -8.71 1.43 7.26
C ALA A 90 -8.10 2.12 8.50
N GLU A 91 -8.82 2.11 9.63
CA GLU A 91 -8.40 2.73 10.89
C GLU A 91 -7.97 1.68 11.94
N PHE A 92 -7.81 0.40 11.56
CA PHE A 92 -7.35 -0.66 12.45
C PHE A 92 -5.86 -0.49 12.78
N TYR A 93 -5.55 -0.46 14.08
CA TYR A 93 -4.21 -0.23 14.63
C TYR A 93 -4.16 -0.68 16.11
N PRO A 94 -3.08 -1.34 16.57
CA PRO A 94 -1.90 -1.73 15.79
C PRO A 94 -2.07 -3.04 15.02
N TYR A 95 -3.16 -3.77 15.26
CA TYR A 95 -3.44 -5.07 14.66
C TYR A 95 -4.48 -4.95 13.53
N TRP A 96 -4.20 -5.58 12.40
CA TRP A 96 -5.02 -5.65 11.19
C TRP A 96 -4.53 -6.80 10.30
N ASP A 97 -5.36 -7.29 9.39
CA ASP A 97 -5.05 -8.43 8.53
C ASP A 97 -4.83 -8.02 7.07
N CYS A 98 -3.97 -8.78 6.39
CA CYS A 98 -3.70 -8.62 4.97
C CYS A 98 -4.80 -9.29 4.13
N LEU A 99 -5.47 -8.52 3.27
CA LEU A 99 -6.50 -9.03 2.37
C LEU A 99 -5.91 -9.67 1.10
N VAL A 100 -4.88 -9.04 0.54
CA VAL A 100 -4.20 -9.46 -0.68
C VAL A 100 -2.73 -9.76 -0.37
N SER A 101 -2.22 -10.86 -0.91
CA SER A 101 -0.81 -11.22 -0.92
C SER A 101 -0.47 -11.95 -2.22
N THR A 102 0.82 -12.08 -2.53
CA THR A 102 1.29 -12.89 -3.67
C THR A 102 0.87 -14.37 -3.60
N ILE A 103 0.56 -14.89 -2.41
CA ILE A 103 0.01 -16.24 -2.23
C ILE A 103 -1.50 -16.24 -2.50
N ALA A 104 -2.23 -15.21 -2.04
CA ALA A 104 -3.68 -15.08 -2.25
C ALA A 104 -4.05 -14.89 -3.73
N MET A 105 -3.18 -14.26 -4.54
CA MET A 105 -3.37 -14.14 -6.00
C MET A 105 -3.47 -15.50 -6.72
N LYS A 106 -3.02 -16.61 -6.10
CA LYS A 106 -3.12 -17.96 -6.67
C LYS A 106 -4.40 -18.72 -6.31
N PHE A 107 -5.22 -18.21 -5.37
CA PHE A 107 -6.38 -18.95 -4.86
C PHE A 107 -7.73 -18.57 -5.48
N ASN A 108 -7.78 -17.63 -6.43
CA ASN A 108 -9.01 -17.34 -7.18
C ASN A 108 -9.19 -18.21 -8.45
N GLY A 109 -8.44 -19.30 -8.55
CA GLY A 109 -8.79 -20.45 -9.39
C GLY A 109 -9.13 -21.62 -8.47
N TYR A 110 -10.34 -22.15 -8.60
CA TYR A 110 -10.94 -23.27 -7.87
C TYR A 110 -11.65 -22.95 -6.54
N VAL A 111 -12.94 -22.60 -6.65
CA VAL A 111 -14.00 -23.32 -5.93
C VAL A 111 -15.23 -23.42 -6.85
N LYS A 112 -15.46 -24.64 -7.38
CA LYS A 112 -16.61 -25.20 -8.14
C LYS A 112 -17.27 -24.38 -9.24
#